data_AF-A0A0N0K4I8-F1
#
_entry.id   AF-A0A0N0K4I8-F1
#
_cell.length_a   1.000
_cell.length_b   1.000
_cell.length_c   1.000
_cell.angle_alpha   90.00
_cell.angle_beta   90.00
_cell.angle_gamma   90.00
#
_symmetry.space_group_name_H-M   'P 1'
#
loop_
_entity.id
_entity.type
_entity.pdbx_description
1 polymer ?
#
loop_
_entity_poly.entity_id
_entity_poly.type
_entity_poly.pdbx_seq_one_letter_code
_entity_poly.pdbx_strand_id
1 'polypeptide(L)' 'MAKTIALTLTEDELEILVDALEADLEGYAEAIEEAKADNNKEDVETFKLAALNIQKLLARLQDMLPD' A
#
# COMPACT_ATOMS: atom_id res chain seq x y z
N MET A 1 10.56 -17.84 4.24
CA MET A 1 10.85 -17.06 3.01
C MET A 1 9.56 -17.00 2.22
N ALA A 2 9.08 -15.80 1.89
CA ALA A 2 7.92 -15.67 1.00
C ALA A 2 8.30 -16.18 -0.39
N LYS A 3 7.41 -16.95 -1.02
CA LYS A 3 7.59 -17.41 -2.41
C LYS A 3 7.34 -16.22 -3.33
N THR A 4 8.27 -15.95 -4.24
CA THR A 4 8.11 -14.88 -5.24
C THR A 4 7.40 -15.39 -6.48
N ILE A 5 6.71 -14.49 -7.17
CA ILE A 5 6.14 -14.71 -8.51
C ILE A 5 6.73 -13.65 -9.46
N ALA A 6 6.92 -14.02 -10.73
CA ALA A 6 7.25 -13.07 -11.78
C ALA A 6 5.94 -12.54 -12.37
N LEU A 7 5.82 -11.21 -12.47
CA LEU A 7 4.69 -10.53 -13.10
C LEU A 7 5.24 -9.69 -14.25
N THR A 8 4.57 -9.78 -15.39
CA THR A 8 4.82 -8.91 -16.55
C THR A 8 3.60 -8.02 -16.69
N LEU A 9 3.81 -6.71 -16.68
CA LEU A 9 2.77 -5.69 -16.77
C LEU A 9 3.13 -4.73 -17.91
N THR A 10 2.12 -4.15 -18.55
CA THR A 10 2.32 -2.95 -19.38
C THR A 10 2.50 -1.72 -18.49
N GLU A 11 2.96 -0.61 -19.08
CA GLU A 11 3.04 0.69 -18.39
C GLU A 11 1.66 1.13 -17.88
N ASP A 12 0.63 1.10 -18.74
CA ASP A 12 -0.76 1.42 -18.34
C ASP A 12 -1.27 0.55 -17.17
N GLU A 13 -0.98 -0.76 -17.18
CA GLU A 13 -1.38 -1.66 -16.09
C GLU A 13 -0.64 -1.33 -14.78
N LEU A 14 0.62 -0.93 -14.88
CA LEU A 14 1.42 -0.52 -13.74
C LEU A 14 0.92 0.80 -13.16
N GLU A 15 0.55 1.78 -13.99
CA GLU A 15 -0.06 3.04 -13.56
C GLU A 15 -1.37 2.80 -12.79
N ILE A 16 -2.26 1.95 -13.32
CA ILE A 16 -3.50 1.59 -12.63
C ILE A 16 -3.22 0.98 -11.25
N LEU A 17 -2.18 0.16 -11.12
CA LEU A 17 -1.79 -0.42 -9.83
C LEU A 17 -1.23 0.63 -8.87
N VAL A 18 -0.43 1.58 -9.36
CA VAL A 18 0.09 2.69 -8.56
C VAL A 18 -1.07 3.52 -8.01
N ASP A 19 -2.00 3.96 -8.86
CA ASP A 19 -3.19 4.73 -8.46
C ASP A 19 -4.03 3.99 -7.41
N ALA A 20 -4.27 2.70 -7.62
CA ALA A 20 -5.03 1.88 -6.68
C ALA A 20 -4.35 1.77 -5.30
N LEU A 21 -3.03 1.64 -5.28
CA LEU A 21 -2.26 1.55 -4.03
C LEU A 21 -2.17 2.91 -3.31
N GLU A 22 -2.17 4.03 -4.04
CA GLU A 22 -2.25 5.36 -3.43
C GLU A 22 -3.60 5.60 -2.74
N ALA A 23 -4.70 5.23 -3.40
CA ALA A 23 -6.04 5.31 -2.81
C ALA A 23 -6.19 4.38 -1.59
N ASP A 24 -5.65 3.16 -1.66
CA ASP A 24 -5.67 2.22 -0.53
C ASP A 24 -4.87 2.76 0.67
N LEU A 25 -3.73 3.40 0.41
CA LEU A 25 -2.90 4.02 1.43
C LEU A 25 -3.58 5.18 2.14
N GLU A 26 -4.34 6.01 1.41
CA GLU A 26 -5.19 7.05 2.01
C GLU A 26 -6.25 6.43 2.93
N GLY A 27 -6.92 5.37 2.48
CA GLY A 27 -7.89 4.62 3.29
C GLY A 27 -7.30 4.05 4.59
N TYR A 28 -6.07 3.50 4.55
CA TYR A 28 -5.39 3.06 5.78
C TYR A 28 -5.01 4.21 6.70
N ALA A 29 -4.69 5.39 6.16
CA ALA A 29 -4.40 6.56 6.99
C ALA A 29 -5.65 7.00 7.78
N GLU A 30 -6.81 7.01 7.13
CA GLU A 30 -8.10 7.27 7.78
C GLU A 30 -8.43 6.20 8.84
N ALA A 31 -8.31 4.92 8.50
CA ALA A 31 -8.57 3.82 9.43
C ALA A 31 -7.65 3.85 10.67
N ILE A 32 -6.40 4.30 10.52
CA ILE A 32 -5.49 4.51 11.66
C ILE A 32 -6.02 5.62 12.58
N GLU A 33 -6.50 6.73 12.03
CA GLU A 33 -7.04 7.83 12.83
C GLU A 33 -8.33 7.44 13.55
N GLU A 34 -9.22 6.69 12.89
CA GLU A 34 -10.42 6.14 13.52
C GLU A 34 -10.07 5.17 14.66
N ALA A 35 -9.17 4.22 14.43
CA ALA A 35 -8.75 3.27 15.46
C ALA A 35 -8.07 3.96 16.65
N LYS A 36 -7.35 5.07 16.41
CA LYS A 36 -6.79 5.91 17.50
C LYS A 36 -7.90 6.57 18.30
N ALA A 37 -8.93 7.13 17.65
CA ALA A 37 -10.06 7.75 18.33
C ALA A 37 -10.79 6.76 19.24
N ASP A 38 -10.92 5.51 18.78
CA ASP A 38 -11.55 4.41 19.52
C ASP A 38 -10.64 3.74 20.57
N ASN A 39 -9.40 4.21 20.74
CA ASN A 39 -8.37 3.61 21.61
C ASN A 39 -8.07 2.13 21.28
N ASN A 40 -8.34 1.68 20.06
CA ASN A 40 -8.06 0.31 19.63
C ASN A 40 -6.61 0.18 19.14
N LYS A 41 -5.70 -0.13 20.08
CA LYS A 41 -4.27 -0.24 19.79
C LYS A 41 -3.90 -1.40 18.87
N GLU A 42 -4.67 -2.48 18.87
CA GLU A 42 -4.40 -3.64 18.01
C GLU A 42 -4.65 -3.30 16.54
N ASP A 43 -5.77 -2.62 16.26
CA ASP A 43 -6.12 -2.16 14.92
C ASP A 43 -5.15 -1.11 14.42
N VAL A 44 -4.73 -0.16 15.28
CA VAL A 44 -3.72 0.85 14.92
C VAL A 44 -2.42 0.20 14.45
N GLU A 45 -1.92 -0.81 15.15
CA GLU A 45 -0.68 -1.48 14.75
C GLU A 45 -0.86 -2.33 13.48
N THR A 46 -2.02 -2.95 13.33
CA THR A 46 -2.39 -3.72 12.13
C THR A 46 -2.44 -2.83 10.89
N PHE A 47 -3.15 -1.69 10.96
CA PHE A 47 -3.27 -0.75 9.84
C PHE A 47 -1.95 -0.07 9.51
N LYS A 48 -1.12 0.28 10.50
CA LYS A 48 0.24 0.79 10.25
C LYS A 48 1.11 -0.21 9.50
N LEU A 49 1.02 -1.50 9.86
CA LEU A 49 1.78 -2.53 9.17
C LEU A 49 1.32 -2.70 7.72
N ALA A 50 0.01 -2.67 7.49
CA ALA A 50 -0.56 -2.70 6.14
C ALA A 50 -0.10 -1.50 5.30
N ALA A 51 -0.24 -0.28 5.81
CA ALA A 51 0.21 0.94 5.16
C ALA A 51 1.71 0.90 4.82
N LEU A 52 2.55 0.41 5.74
CA LEU A 52 4.00 0.27 5.49
C LEU A 52 4.30 -0.73 4.37
N ASN A 53 3.56 -1.82 4.27
CA ASN A 53 3.75 -2.81 3.20
C ASN A 53 3.32 -2.26 1.84
N ILE A 54 2.22 -1.50 1.80
CA ILE A 54 1.74 -0.80 0.60
C ILE A 54 2.76 0.26 0.17
N GLN A 55 3.28 1.09 1.08
CA GLN A 55 4.33 2.07 0.77
C GLN A 55 5.55 1.43 0.11
N LYS A 56 6.00 0.29 0.63
CA LYS A 56 7.15 -0.44 0.07
C LYS A 56 6.85 -1.01 -1.32
N LEU A 57 5.62 -1.45 -1.57
CA LEU A 57 5.22 -1.94 -2.88
C LEU A 57 5.09 -0.77 -3.87
N LEU A 58 4.38 0.28 -3.48
CA LEU A 58 4.17 1.49 -4.27
C LEU A 58 5.50 2.10 -4.73
N ALA A 59 6.45 2.31 -3.82
CA ALA A 59 7.78 2.83 -4.16
C ALA A 59 8.49 1.96 -5.21
N ARG A 60 8.39 0.62 -5.08
CA ARG A 60 8.98 -0.31 -6.05
C ARG A 60 8.29 -0.26 -7.42
N LEU A 61 6.99 0.00 -7.48
CA LEU A 61 6.26 0.11 -8.73
C LEU A 61 6.51 1.46 -9.40
N GLN A 62 6.57 2.55 -8.63
CA GLN A 62 6.90 3.89 -9.12
C GLN A 62 8.33 3.93 -9.70
N ASP A 63 9.31 3.26 -9.08
CA ASP A 63 10.67 3.12 -9.63
C ASP A 63 10.72 2.37 -10.99
N MET A 64 9.65 1.67 -11.38
CA MET A 64 9.56 0.92 -12.63
C MET A 64 8.82 1.68 -13.74
N LEU A 65 8.14 2.80 -13.42
CA LEU A 65 7.50 3.67 -14.40
C LEU A 65 8.54 4.56 -15.10
N PRO A 66 8.39 4.86 -16.40
CA PRO A 66 9.21 5.85 -17.08
C PRO A 66 8.92 7.28 -16.56
N ASP A 67 9.94 8.15 -16.59
CA ASP A 67 9.86 9.58 -16.20
C ASP A 67 8.85 10.40 -17.03
#